data_AF-G4N7A4-F1
#
_entry.id   AF-G4N7A4-F1
#
_cell.length_a   1.000
_cell.length_b   1.000
_cell.length_c   1.000
_cell.angle_alpha   90.00
_cell.angle_beta   90.00
_cell.angle_gamma   90.00
#
_symmetry.space_group_name_H-M   'P 1'
#
loop_
_entity.id
_entity.type
_entity.pdbx_description
1 polymer ?
#
loop_
_entity_poly.entity_id
_entity_poly.type
_entity_poly.pdbx_seq_one_letter_code
_entity_poly.pdbx_strand_id
1 'polypeptide(L)'
;MSKPARTKKMEPWEKPVFRGCKIAIAGQLDENWTEPQIERWIKYRHGQLVDKVDDTVTHLVCSKEEFDKGGTGIFGRVADAYRIMKAKNKGKRGSKNLHKIFIVKSDWLEFSCLKAKKLRELDYEWNRPEKKESQKAVQEKRLAKGKQLEEDGFVNTELNHVYTDSTSFKYEITLEGKDSSCYTLYLFESNATPRLYHFVAKFIKKKRSPPNYHRPSATQGLFPREFDLLKAFFRSKTGVEWEDRLRDYLVPKDAKFTYTPPVGNAPKGSKEELP
;
A
#
# COMPACT_ATOMS: atom_id res chain seq x y z
N MET A 1 47.02 -1.34 2.34
CA MET A 1 45.89 -0.58 1.74
C MET A 1 44.72 -0.62 2.72
N SER A 2 44.36 0.50 3.32
CA SER A 2 43.28 0.56 4.32
C SER A 2 41.91 0.56 3.62
N LYS A 3 40.98 -0.28 4.06
CA LYS A 3 39.61 -0.33 3.51
C LYS A 3 38.88 0.98 3.85
N PRO A 4 38.08 1.55 2.94
CA PRO A 4 37.34 2.78 3.22
C PRO A 4 36.34 2.54 4.34
N ALA A 5 36.24 3.49 5.25
CA ALA A 5 35.30 3.46 6.36
C ALA A 5 33.86 3.31 5.83
N ARG A 6 33.14 2.33 6.37
CA ARG A 6 31.74 2.05 6.07
C ARG A 6 30.93 3.30 6.43
N THR A 7 30.37 3.99 5.44
CA THR A 7 29.51 5.16 5.64
C THR A 7 28.39 4.80 6.62
N LYS A 8 28.34 5.50 7.77
CA LYS A 8 27.30 5.34 8.78
C LYS A 8 25.94 5.53 8.09
N LYS A 9 25.06 4.53 8.20
CA LYS A 9 23.68 4.68 7.71
C LYS A 9 23.04 5.81 8.50
N MET A 10 22.63 6.87 7.81
CA MET A 10 21.88 7.98 8.40
C MET A 10 20.53 7.46 8.87
N GLU A 11 20.19 7.77 10.11
CA GLU A 11 18.89 7.41 10.66
C GLU A 11 17.78 8.19 9.93
N PRO A 12 16.55 7.64 9.82
CA PRO A 12 15.46 8.28 9.09
C PRO A 12 15.19 9.73 9.52
N TRP A 13 15.35 10.04 10.80
CA TRP A 13 15.15 11.39 11.32
C TRP A 13 16.26 12.38 10.96
N GLU A 14 17.48 11.91 10.62
CA GLU A 14 18.62 12.76 10.22
C GLU A 14 18.58 13.13 8.72
N LYS A 15 17.61 12.62 7.95
CA LYS A 15 17.57 12.84 6.50
C LYS A 15 17.29 14.31 6.17
N PRO A 16 18.04 14.91 5.21
CA PRO A 16 17.88 16.29 4.78
C PRO A 16 16.66 16.46 3.85
N VAL A 17 15.47 16.16 4.36
CA VAL A 17 14.20 16.14 3.62
C VAL A 17 13.88 17.50 3.02
N PHE A 18 14.13 18.58 3.76
CA PHE A 18 13.79 19.95 3.35
C PHE A 18 15.01 20.76 2.92
N ARG A 19 16.12 20.11 2.56
CA ARG A 19 17.30 20.82 2.05
C ARG A 19 16.93 21.69 0.85
N GLY A 20 17.27 22.98 0.95
CA GLY A 20 16.97 23.98 -0.07
C GLY A 20 15.52 24.50 -0.06
N CYS A 21 14.67 24.03 0.87
CA CYS A 21 13.33 24.55 1.05
C CYS A 21 13.33 25.74 2.01
N LYS A 22 12.92 26.91 1.52
CA LYS A 22 12.46 28.04 2.33
C LYS A 22 10.94 27.98 2.44
N ILE A 23 10.45 27.76 3.65
CA ILE A 23 9.06 27.40 3.95
C ILE A 23 8.43 28.54 4.78
N ALA A 24 7.32 29.08 4.31
CA ALA A 24 6.47 29.98 5.10
C ALA A 24 5.18 29.25 5.51
N ILE A 25 4.60 29.64 6.64
CA ILE A 25 3.33 29.09 7.14
C ILE A 25 2.23 30.14 7.02
N ALA A 26 0.99 29.77 6.71
CA ALA A 26 -0.14 30.70 6.78
C ALA A 26 -1.36 30.06 7.46
N GLY A 27 -1.83 30.72 8.53
CA GLY A 27 -2.87 30.18 9.40
C GLY A 27 -2.36 29.11 10.37
N GLN A 28 -3.28 28.63 11.22
CA GLN A 28 -3.03 27.51 12.12
C GLN A 28 -3.15 26.20 11.32
N LEU A 29 -2.07 25.41 11.24
CA LEU A 29 -2.04 24.20 10.39
C LEU A 29 -2.79 23.01 10.98
N ASP A 30 -2.72 22.87 12.30
CA ASP A 30 -3.34 21.82 13.11
C ASP A 30 -3.50 22.34 14.53
N GLU A 31 -4.53 21.91 15.27
CA GLU A 31 -4.79 22.36 16.64
C GLU A 31 -3.65 22.02 17.61
N ASN A 32 -2.90 20.95 17.33
CA ASN A 32 -1.80 20.47 18.18
C ASN A 32 -0.42 20.96 17.73
N TRP A 33 -0.32 21.72 16.64
CA TRP A 33 0.95 22.17 16.10
C TRP A 33 1.23 23.62 16.46
N THR A 34 2.30 23.83 17.22
CA THR A 34 2.81 25.16 17.54
C THR A 34 3.90 25.57 16.54
N GLU A 35 4.05 26.87 16.31
CA GLU A 35 5.09 27.40 15.42
C GLU A 35 6.52 26.97 15.83
N PRO A 36 6.90 26.94 17.13
CA PRO A 36 8.21 26.40 17.54
C PRO A 36 8.41 24.91 17.21
N GLN A 37 7.35 24.09 17.27
CA GLN A 37 7.43 22.68 16.87
C GLN A 37 7.65 22.55 15.36
N ILE A 38 6.90 23.31 14.56
CA ILE A 38 7.03 23.35 13.10
C ILE A 38 8.44 23.81 12.72
N GLU A 39 8.93 24.89 13.33
CA GLU A 39 10.27 25.42 13.11
C GLU A 39 11.33 24.35 13.41
N ARG A 40 11.20 23.66 14.55
CA ARG A 40 12.10 22.57 14.94
C ARG A 40 12.08 21.44 13.91
N TRP A 41 10.91 21.00 13.44
CA TRP A 41 10.80 19.92 12.45
C TRP A 41 11.43 20.27 11.11
N ILE A 42 11.26 21.52 10.67
CA ILE A 42 11.84 22.04 9.42
C ILE A 42 13.35 22.14 9.54
N LYS A 43 13.87 22.78 10.61
CA LYS A 43 15.31 22.97 10.85
C LYS A 43 16.03 21.64 10.99
N TYR A 44 15.47 20.71 11.75
CA TYR A 44 16.08 19.39 11.97
C TYR A 44 16.24 18.59 10.67
N ARG A 45 15.36 18.85 9.68
CA ARG A 45 15.41 18.24 8.35
C ARG A 45 16.03 19.16 7.29
N HIS A 46 16.88 20.10 7.71
CA HIS A 46 17.68 20.99 6.87
C HIS A 46 16.88 21.97 5.99
N GLY A 47 15.64 22.30 6.38
CA GLY A 47 14.87 23.40 5.79
C GLY A 47 15.03 24.70 6.57
N GLN A 48 14.47 25.77 6.02
CA GLN A 48 14.41 27.08 6.66
C GLN A 48 12.97 27.53 6.78
N LEU A 49 12.50 27.75 8.01
CA LEU A 49 11.26 28.48 8.26
C LEU A 49 11.53 29.97 8.03
N VAL A 50 10.65 30.63 7.30
CA VAL A 50 10.69 32.08 7.08
C VAL A 50 9.35 32.70 7.43
N ASP A 51 9.40 33.83 8.12
CA ASP A 51 8.19 34.50 8.62
C ASP A 51 7.47 35.28 7.52
N LYS A 52 8.23 36.01 6.70
CA LYS A 52 7.68 36.82 5.61
C LYS A 52 7.70 36.06 4.29
N VAL A 53 6.60 36.15 3.53
CA VAL A 53 6.55 35.64 2.16
C VAL A 53 7.27 36.62 1.23
N ASP A 54 8.43 36.20 0.72
CA ASP A 54 9.24 36.92 -0.25
C ASP A 54 9.55 36.07 -1.50
N ASP A 55 10.33 36.62 -2.42
CA ASP A 55 10.69 35.96 -3.69
C ASP A 55 11.71 34.82 -3.56
N THR A 56 12.16 34.53 -2.33
CA THR A 56 13.03 33.39 -2.04
C THR A 56 12.24 32.21 -1.48
N VAL A 57 10.99 32.41 -1.07
CA VAL A 57 10.11 31.35 -0.58
C VAL A 57 9.88 30.31 -1.68
N THR A 58 9.97 29.05 -1.28
CA THR A 58 9.77 27.90 -2.18
C THR A 58 8.44 27.21 -1.92
N HIS A 59 8.00 27.18 -0.65
CA HIS A 59 6.77 26.54 -0.22
C HIS A 59 6.03 27.45 0.75
N LEU A 60 4.73 27.61 0.52
CA LEU A 60 3.79 28.19 1.46
C LEU A 60 2.88 27.05 1.94
N VAL A 61 3.04 26.61 3.18
CA VAL A 61 2.15 25.62 3.79
C VAL A 61 1.03 26.38 4.49
N CYS A 62 -0.22 26.15 4.11
CA CYS A 62 -1.34 26.90 4.67
C CYS A 62 -2.53 26.02 5.04
N SER A 63 -3.31 26.50 6.00
CA SER A 63 -4.59 25.91 6.37
C SER A 63 -5.64 26.11 5.27
N LYS A 64 -6.73 25.36 5.33
CA LYS A 64 -7.82 25.50 4.37
C LYS A 64 -8.48 26.87 4.47
N GLU A 65 -8.72 27.30 5.71
CA GLU A 65 -9.37 28.56 6.02
C GLU A 65 -8.58 29.74 5.44
N GLU A 66 -7.25 29.70 5.58
CA GLU A 66 -6.38 30.76 5.07
C GLU A 66 -6.27 30.74 3.54
N PHE A 67 -6.27 29.55 2.94
CA PHE A 67 -6.32 29.40 1.49
C PHE A 67 -7.63 29.96 0.90
N ASP A 68 -8.77 29.60 1.51
CA ASP A 68 -10.10 30.02 1.07
C ASP A 68 -10.32 31.53 1.25
N LYS A 69 -9.78 32.15 2.31
CA LYS A 69 -9.78 33.61 2.53
C LYS A 69 -8.93 34.37 1.49
N GLY A 70 -7.84 33.76 1.03
CA GLY A 70 -6.78 34.40 0.25
C GLY A 70 -6.86 34.22 -1.27
N GLY A 71 -7.87 33.54 -1.79
CA GLY A 71 -8.18 33.55 -3.22
C GLY A 71 -8.80 34.86 -3.71
N THR A 72 -9.35 35.68 -2.80
CA THR A 72 -10.11 36.90 -3.09
C THR A 72 -9.80 38.10 -2.17
N GLY A 73 -8.98 37.94 -1.13
CA GLY A 73 -8.60 39.02 -0.19
C GLY A 73 -7.42 39.90 -0.63
N ILE A 74 -7.45 41.18 -0.28
CA ILE A 74 -6.41 42.18 -0.60
C ILE A 74 -5.15 42.04 0.30
N PHE A 75 -5.19 41.30 1.41
CA PHE A 75 -4.05 41.14 2.33
C PHE A 75 -3.93 39.68 2.82
N GLY A 76 -2.69 39.17 2.96
CA GLY A 76 -2.42 37.83 3.49
C GLY A 76 -1.27 37.08 2.77
N ARG A 77 -0.66 36.10 3.46
CA ARG A 77 0.52 35.35 2.96
C ARG A 77 0.25 34.59 1.66
N VAL A 78 -0.96 34.07 1.48
CA VAL A 78 -1.40 33.40 0.23
C VAL A 78 -1.46 34.40 -0.94
N ALA A 79 -2.04 35.57 -0.72
CA ALA A 79 -2.10 36.64 -1.72
C ALA A 79 -0.70 37.15 -2.08
N ASP A 80 0.21 37.27 -1.11
CA ASP A 80 1.60 37.67 -1.34
C ASP A 80 2.34 36.67 -2.23
N ALA A 81 2.18 35.37 -1.99
CA ALA A 81 2.76 34.33 -2.84
C ALA A 81 2.28 34.47 -4.31
N TYR A 82 0.98 34.69 -4.53
CA TYR A 82 0.45 34.93 -5.88
C TYR A 82 0.98 36.21 -6.52
N ARG A 83 1.09 37.32 -5.76
CA ARG A 83 1.65 38.59 -6.25
C ARG A 83 3.09 38.44 -6.69
N ILE A 84 3.91 37.78 -5.88
CA ILE A 84 5.32 37.52 -6.17
C ILE A 84 5.46 36.67 -7.43
N MET A 85 4.71 35.57 -7.52
CA MET A 85 4.69 34.73 -8.72
C MET A 85 4.27 35.54 -9.96
N LYS A 86 3.22 36.35 -9.88
CA LYS A 86 2.76 37.22 -10.98
C LYS A 86 3.83 38.24 -11.40
N ALA A 87 4.47 38.89 -10.44
CA ALA A 87 5.50 39.90 -10.70
C ALA A 87 6.75 39.30 -11.34
N LYS A 88 7.29 38.20 -10.78
CA LYS A 88 8.51 37.54 -11.29
C LYS A 88 8.33 36.87 -12.65
N ASN A 89 7.10 36.51 -12.99
CA ASN A 89 6.74 35.86 -14.25
C ASN A 89 6.15 36.79 -15.30
N LYS A 90 6.01 38.10 -14.99
CA LYS A 90 5.53 39.10 -15.95
C LYS A 90 6.42 39.09 -17.20
N GLY A 91 5.79 38.98 -18.37
CA GLY A 91 6.49 38.93 -19.65
C GLY A 91 7.19 37.60 -19.99
N LYS A 92 7.17 36.60 -19.10
CA LYS A 92 7.82 35.28 -19.31
C LYS A 92 6.87 34.21 -19.85
N ARG A 93 5.85 34.61 -20.62
CA ARG A 93 4.82 33.69 -21.14
C ARG A 93 5.47 32.66 -22.06
N GLY A 94 5.27 31.36 -21.78
CA GLY A 94 5.89 30.26 -22.54
C GLY A 94 7.28 29.84 -22.07
N SER A 95 7.87 30.50 -21.07
CA SER A 95 9.13 30.04 -20.47
C SER A 95 8.92 28.78 -19.62
N LYS A 96 9.87 27.83 -19.71
CA LYS A 96 9.91 26.65 -18.83
C LYS A 96 10.40 26.98 -17.41
N ASN A 97 11.04 28.13 -17.22
CA ASN A 97 11.67 28.54 -15.96
C ASN A 97 10.86 29.67 -15.29
N LEU A 98 9.60 29.38 -14.96
CA LEU A 98 8.77 30.29 -14.17
C LEU A 98 9.15 30.20 -12.69
N HIS A 99 9.18 31.36 -12.02
CA HIS A 99 9.28 31.41 -10.58
C HIS A 99 8.00 30.80 -9.97
N LYS A 100 8.16 29.82 -9.09
CA LYS A 100 7.04 29.08 -8.52
C LYS A 100 7.20 28.97 -7.01
N ILE A 101 6.12 29.33 -6.31
CA ILE A 101 5.92 29.07 -4.89
C ILE A 101 4.84 27.99 -4.79
N PHE A 102 5.17 26.85 -4.19
CA PHE A 102 4.21 25.77 -4.00
C PHE A 102 3.30 26.09 -2.81
N ILE A 103 2.01 26.34 -3.07
CA ILE A 103 0.99 26.58 -2.04
C ILE A 103 0.33 25.25 -1.70
N VAL A 104 0.71 24.66 -0.56
CA VAL A 104 0.42 23.25 -0.22
C VAL A 104 -0.32 23.09 1.11
N LYS A 105 -1.00 21.95 1.25
CA LYS A 105 -1.66 21.48 2.48
C LYS A 105 -0.63 21.12 3.57
N SER A 106 -1.03 21.19 4.83
CA SER A 106 -0.23 20.77 6.00
C SER A 106 0.27 19.32 5.90
N ASP A 107 -0.53 18.42 5.33
CA ASP A 107 -0.18 17.03 5.01
C ASP A 107 1.18 16.86 4.32
N TRP A 108 1.55 17.80 3.44
CA TRP A 108 2.84 17.73 2.74
C TRP A 108 4.01 17.79 3.72
N LEU A 109 3.93 18.68 4.72
CA LEU A 109 4.96 18.85 5.74
C LEU A 109 5.00 17.63 6.67
N GLU A 110 3.84 17.21 7.18
CA GLU A 110 3.72 16.05 8.08
C GLU A 110 4.24 14.77 7.43
N PHE A 111 3.69 14.42 6.27
CA PHE A 111 4.00 13.15 5.64
C PHE A 111 5.42 13.14 5.07
N SER A 112 5.98 14.30 4.70
CA SER A 112 7.41 14.39 4.36
C SER A 112 8.30 14.14 5.58
N CYS A 113 7.90 14.65 6.76
CA CYS A 113 8.57 14.37 8.02
C CYS A 113 8.49 12.88 8.39
N LEU A 114 7.29 12.29 8.39
CA LEU A 114 7.04 10.90 8.77
C LEU A 114 7.74 9.91 7.83
N LYS A 115 7.68 10.15 6.51
CA LYS A 115 8.31 9.26 5.51
C LYS A 115 9.81 9.51 5.34
N ALA A 116 10.37 10.49 6.05
CA ALA A 116 11.77 10.90 5.93
C ALA A 116 12.18 11.14 4.45
N LYS A 117 11.28 11.75 3.66
CA LYS A 117 11.46 11.98 2.23
C LYS A 117 10.62 13.18 1.79
N LYS A 118 11.17 14.04 0.92
CA LYS A 118 10.42 15.15 0.33
C LYS A 118 9.34 14.59 -0.60
N LEU A 119 8.08 14.80 -0.24
CA LEU A 119 6.96 14.39 -1.08
C LEU A 119 6.76 15.38 -2.23
N ARG A 120 6.12 14.90 -3.31
CA ARG A 120 5.85 15.73 -4.49
C ARG A 120 4.81 16.78 -4.13
N GLU A 121 5.17 18.05 -4.28
CA GLU A 121 4.37 19.20 -3.89
C GLU A 121 3.03 19.22 -4.62
N LEU A 122 3.03 18.89 -5.92
CA LEU A 122 1.83 18.83 -6.75
C LEU A 122 0.74 17.93 -6.17
N ASP A 123 1.07 16.86 -5.44
CA ASP A 123 0.09 15.95 -4.82
C ASP A 123 -0.65 16.59 -3.64
N TYR A 124 -0.17 17.74 -3.14
CA TYR A 124 -0.66 18.45 -1.97
C TYR A 124 -0.96 19.93 -2.23
N GLU A 125 -0.91 20.39 -3.49
CA GLU A 125 -1.32 21.77 -3.83
C GLU A 125 -2.82 21.97 -3.62
N TRP A 126 -3.18 23.12 -3.03
CA TRP A 126 -4.59 23.47 -2.80
C TRP A 126 -5.40 23.64 -4.08
N ASN A 127 -4.78 24.15 -5.16
CA ASN A 127 -5.42 24.32 -6.47
C ASN A 127 -5.66 22.99 -7.21
N ARG A 128 -5.18 21.86 -6.67
CA ARG A 128 -5.38 20.58 -7.32
C ARG A 128 -6.73 20.01 -6.89
N PRO A 129 -7.65 19.70 -7.83
CA PRO A 129 -8.92 19.09 -7.50
C PRO A 129 -8.67 17.76 -6.76
N GLU A 130 -9.32 17.58 -5.61
CA GLU A 130 -9.26 16.33 -4.86
C GLU A 130 -9.80 15.21 -5.73
N LYS A 131 -9.00 14.15 -5.94
CA LYS A 131 -9.36 12.98 -6.76
C LYS A 131 -10.43 12.08 -6.09
N LYS A 132 -11.42 12.65 -5.39
CA LYS A 132 -12.49 11.91 -4.71
C LYS A 132 -13.29 11.03 -5.68
N GLU A 133 -13.59 11.53 -6.89
CA GLU A 133 -14.26 10.74 -7.93
C GLU A 133 -13.40 9.57 -8.42
N SER A 134 -12.10 9.77 -8.58
CA SER A 134 -11.18 8.70 -8.97
C SER A 134 -11.04 7.64 -7.87
N GLN A 135 -11.06 8.00 -6.59
CA GLN A 135 -11.00 7.03 -5.50
C GLN A 135 -12.31 6.23 -5.40
N LYS A 136 -13.47 6.89 -5.50
CA LYS A 136 -14.78 6.21 -5.55
C LYS A 136 -14.88 5.27 -6.75
N ALA A 137 -14.54 5.73 -7.94
CA ALA A 137 -14.56 4.89 -9.14
C ALA A 137 -13.59 3.69 -9.05
N VAL A 138 -12.44 3.86 -8.39
CA VAL A 138 -11.51 2.75 -8.13
C VAL A 138 -12.11 1.75 -7.14
N GLN A 139 -12.76 2.23 -6.08
CA GLN A 139 -13.42 1.39 -5.08
C GLN A 139 -14.61 0.63 -5.67
N GLU A 140 -15.45 1.28 -6.46
CA GLU A 140 -16.57 0.65 -7.17
C GLU A 140 -16.09 -0.45 -8.13
N LYS A 141 -15.03 -0.18 -8.91
CA LYS A 141 -14.41 -1.19 -9.78
C LYS A 141 -13.89 -2.39 -9.02
N ARG A 142 -13.29 -2.18 -7.85
CA ARG A 142 -12.83 -3.24 -6.96
C ARG A 142 -13.99 -4.09 -6.47
N LEU A 143 -15.03 -3.46 -5.92
CA LEU A 143 -16.22 -4.16 -5.43
C LEU A 143 -16.93 -4.95 -6.53
N ALA A 144 -17.07 -4.36 -7.72
CA ALA A 144 -17.65 -5.04 -8.89
C ALA A 144 -16.82 -6.27 -9.29
N LYS A 145 -15.49 -6.15 -9.32
CA LYS A 145 -14.59 -7.28 -9.58
C LYS A 145 -14.72 -8.38 -8.52
N GLY A 146 -14.85 -8.00 -7.25
CA GLY A 146 -15.09 -8.94 -6.15
C GLY A 146 -16.38 -9.74 -6.32
N LYS A 147 -17.48 -9.07 -6.68
CA LYS A 147 -18.77 -9.71 -6.97
C LYS A 147 -18.68 -10.67 -8.17
N GLN A 148 -18.05 -10.23 -9.25
CA GLN A 148 -17.86 -11.07 -10.43
C GLN A 148 -17.09 -12.36 -10.12
N LEU A 149 -16.03 -12.28 -9.30
CA LEU A 149 -15.29 -13.49 -8.87
C LEU A 149 -16.17 -14.47 -8.10
N GLU A 150 -17.08 -13.97 -7.26
CA GLU A 150 -18.02 -14.80 -6.51
C GLU A 150 -19.06 -15.46 -7.43
N GLU A 151 -19.58 -14.72 -8.41
CA GLU A 151 -20.49 -15.24 -9.46
C GLU A 151 -19.82 -16.33 -10.31
N ASP A 152 -18.52 -16.17 -10.61
CA ASP A 152 -17.72 -17.17 -11.34
C ASP A 152 -17.42 -18.43 -10.49
N GLY A 153 -17.83 -18.47 -9.22
CA GLY A 153 -17.62 -19.60 -8.30
C GLY A 153 -16.32 -19.55 -7.49
N PHE A 154 -15.63 -18.40 -7.49
CA PHE A 154 -14.47 -18.13 -6.63
C PHE A 154 -14.89 -17.40 -5.34
N VAL A 155 -13.95 -16.72 -4.67
CA VAL A 155 -14.18 -15.90 -3.48
C VAL A 155 -13.96 -14.43 -3.82
N ASN A 156 -14.81 -13.57 -3.25
CA ASN A 156 -14.66 -12.13 -3.34
C ASN A 156 -13.39 -11.67 -2.59
N THR A 157 -12.34 -11.32 -3.32
CA THR A 157 -11.03 -10.93 -2.76
C THR A 157 -10.98 -9.51 -2.20
N GLU A 158 -12.05 -8.72 -2.32
CA GLU A 158 -12.15 -7.44 -1.62
C GLU A 158 -12.70 -7.62 -0.20
N LEU A 159 -13.48 -8.68 0.03
CA LEU A 159 -14.05 -9.03 1.35
C LEU A 159 -13.21 -10.07 2.10
N ASN A 160 -12.27 -10.72 1.42
CA ASN A 160 -11.48 -11.83 1.95
C ASN A 160 -10.02 -11.72 1.50
N HIS A 161 -9.11 -12.26 2.29
CA HIS A 161 -7.70 -12.39 1.96
C HIS A 161 -7.24 -13.84 2.18
N VAL A 162 -6.11 -14.23 1.60
CA VAL A 162 -5.58 -15.60 1.83
C VAL A 162 -5.07 -15.69 3.26
N TYR A 163 -5.53 -16.69 3.99
CA TYR A 163 -5.12 -16.95 5.35
C TYR A 163 -3.60 -17.15 5.44
N THR A 164 -3.02 -16.55 6.47
CA THR A 164 -1.60 -16.70 6.80
C THR A 164 -1.51 -17.10 8.27
N ASP A 165 -0.85 -18.21 8.56
CA ASP A 165 -0.73 -18.67 9.94
C ASP A 165 0.31 -17.90 10.77
N SER A 166 0.41 -18.28 12.04
CA SER A 166 1.41 -17.77 12.99
C SER A 166 2.86 -17.94 12.53
N THR A 167 3.15 -18.89 11.63
CA THR A 167 4.48 -19.10 11.04
C THR A 167 4.75 -18.19 9.84
N SER A 168 3.80 -17.32 9.48
CA SER A 168 3.79 -16.53 8.25
C SER A 168 3.65 -17.37 6.98
N PHE A 169 3.14 -18.59 7.07
CA PHE A 169 2.85 -19.41 5.90
C PHE A 169 1.51 -19.03 5.29
N LYS A 170 1.54 -18.62 4.03
CA LYS A 170 0.35 -18.25 3.25
C LYS A 170 -0.28 -19.50 2.64
N TYR A 171 -1.55 -19.76 2.93
CA TYR A 171 -2.30 -20.92 2.42
C TYR A 171 -2.78 -20.72 0.98
N GLU A 172 -1.82 -20.48 0.08
CA GLU A 172 -1.94 -20.50 -1.38
C GLU A 172 -1.01 -21.61 -1.89
N ILE A 173 -1.54 -22.82 -1.95
CA ILE A 173 -0.76 -24.05 -2.18
C ILE A 173 -0.91 -24.48 -3.63
N THR A 174 0.19 -24.56 -4.36
CA THR A 174 0.20 -25.04 -5.74
C THR A 174 0.48 -26.54 -5.80
N LEU A 175 -0.35 -27.27 -6.53
CA LEU A 175 -0.13 -28.66 -6.91
C LEU A 175 0.13 -28.73 -8.41
N GLU A 176 1.25 -29.32 -8.79
CA GLU A 176 1.68 -29.45 -10.18
C GLU A 176 1.32 -30.83 -10.74
N GLY A 177 0.60 -30.84 -11.85
CA GLY A 177 0.23 -32.03 -12.59
C GLY A 177 1.27 -32.41 -13.63
N LYS A 178 1.37 -33.71 -13.93
CA LYS A 178 2.31 -34.25 -14.95
C LYS A 178 2.06 -33.70 -16.36
N ASP A 179 0.83 -33.28 -16.65
CA ASP A 179 0.38 -32.75 -17.94
C ASP A 179 0.46 -31.21 -18.03
N SER A 180 1.25 -30.57 -17.14
CA SER A 180 1.29 -29.10 -16.97
C SER A 180 -0.03 -28.47 -16.51
N SER A 181 -1.01 -29.27 -16.09
CA SER A 181 -2.15 -28.76 -15.35
C SER A 181 -1.73 -28.40 -13.92
N CYS A 182 -2.43 -27.47 -13.29
CA CYS A 182 -2.18 -27.12 -11.91
C CYS A 182 -3.46 -26.91 -11.12
N TYR A 183 -3.42 -27.31 -9.86
CA TYR A 183 -4.36 -26.82 -8.85
C TYR A 183 -3.68 -25.73 -8.02
N THR A 184 -4.42 -24.70 -7.64
CA THR A 184 -4.05 -23.79 -6.57
C THR A 184 -5.12 -23.85 -5.50
N LEU A 185 -4.75 -24.35 -4.33
CA LEU A 185 -5.61 -24.45 -3.17
C LEU A 185 -5.48 -23.16 -2.36
N TYR A 186 -6.61 -22.54 -2.06
CA TYR A 186 -6.70 -21.34 -1.25
C TYR A 186 -7.50 -21.64 0.01
N LEU A 187 -6.96 -21.24 1.15
CA LEU A 187 -7.77 -21.00 2.34
C LEU A 187 -7.92 -19.49 2.51
N PHE A 188 -9.13 -18.98 2.28
CA PHE A 188 -9.45 -17.57 2.49
C PHE A 188 -9.91 -17.32 3.92
N GLU A 189 -9.58 -16.16 4.46
CA GLU A 189 -10.08 -15.59 5.71
C GLU A 189 -10.85 -14.30 5.39
N SER A 190 -11.99 -14.10 6.06
CA SER A 190 -12.82 -12.91 5.90
C SER A 190 -12.19 -11.68 6.57
N ASN A 191 -12.39 -10.52 5.95
CA ASN A 191 -11.94 -9.24 6.51
C ASN A 191 -12.81 -8.78 7.71
N ALA A 192 -13.91 -9.48 8.00
CA ALA A 192 -14.84 -9.19 9.09
C ALA A 192 -14.34 -9.68 10.46
N THR A 193 -15.06 -9.31 11.52
CA THR A 193 -14.86 -9.86 12.87
C THR A 193 -16.23 -10.29 13.41
N PRO A 194 -16.42 -11.57 13.80
CA PRO A 194 -15.45 -12.66 13.84
C PRO A 194 -14.95 -13.10 12.44
N ARG A 195 -13.75 -13.69 12.40
CA ARG A 195 -13.15 -14.24 11.19
C ARG A 195 -13.90 -15.51 10.78
N LEU A 196 -14.19 -15.63 9.48
CA LEU A 196 -14.71 -16.83 8.86
C LEU A 196 -13.81 -17.22 7.70
N TYR A 197 -13.84 -18.49 7.33
CA TYR A 197 -12.92 -19.08 6.37
C TYR A 197 -13.65 -19.67 5.18
N HIS A 198 -12.94 -19.87 4.08
CA HIS A 198 -13.47 -20.55 2.89
C HIS A 198 -12.35 -21.24 2.12
N PHE A 199 -12.49 -22.55 1.92
CA PHE A 199 -11.61 -23.33 1.05
C PHE A 199 -12.09 -23.26 -0.41
N VAL A 200 -11.15 -22.98 -1.32
CA VAL A 200 -11.38 -23.03 -2.77
C VAL A 200 -10.18 -23.66 -3.48
N ALA A 201 -10.43 -24.55 -4.43
CA ALA A 201 -9.42 -25.03 -5.35
C ALA A 201 -9.64 -24.45 -6.75
N LYS A 202 -8.61 -23.77 -7.28
CA LYS A 202 -8.57 -23.28 -8.66
C LYS A 202 -7.83 -24.28 -9.53
N PHE A 203 -8.46 -24.78 -10.58
CA PHE A 203 -7.85 -25.68 -11.56
C PHE A 203 -7.56 -24.98 -12.88
N ILE A 204 -6.37 -25.17 -13.42
CA ILE A 204 -5.99 -24.71 -14.76
C ILE A 204 -5.45 -25.91 -15.53
N LYS A 205 -6.13 -26.30 -16.62
CA LYS A 205 -5.73 -27.47 -17.43
C LYS A 205 -4.45 -27.24 -18.25
N LYS A 206 -4.32 -26.06 -18.86
CA LYS A 206 -3.15 -25.64 -19.62
C LYS A 206 -2.92 -24.15 -19.39
N LYS A 207 -1.69 -23.70 -19.63
CA LYS A 207 -1.34 -22.27 -19.55
C LYS A 207 -2.33 -21.44 -20.38
N ARG A 208 -3.00 -20.46 -19.75
CA ARG A 208 -4.05 -19.58 -20.31
C ARG A 208 -5.44 -20.19 -20.53
N SER A 209 -5.69 -21.44 -20.16
CA SER A 209 -7.06 -21.95 -20.10
C SER A 209 -7.87 -21.21 -19.03
N PRO A 210 -9.18 -20.99 -19.24
CA PRO A 210 -10.03 -20.44 -18.20
C PRO A 210 -10.00 -21.35 -16.97
N PRO A 211 -9.96 -20.78 -15.76
CA PRO A 211 -9.91 -21.57 -14.54
C PRO A 211 -11.27 -22.25 -14.29
N ASN A 212 -11.22 -23.43 -13.68
CA ASN A 212 -12.39 -24.06 -13.08
C ASN A 212 -12.24 -24.00 -11.56
N TYR A 213 -13.25 -23.50 -10.85
CA TYR A 213 -13.23 -23.37 -9.41
C TYR A 213 -14.04 -24.48 -8.75
N HIS A 214 -13.42 -25.13 -7.77
CA HIS A 214 -14.10 -26.04 -6.86
C HIS A 214 -14.21 -25.37 -5.49
N ARG A 215 -15.44 -25.02 -5.12
CA ARG A 215 -15.79 -24.39 -3.85
C ARG A 215 -16.85 -25.26 -3.16
N PRO A 216 -16.44 -26.22 -2.31
CA PRO A 216 -17.37 -27.20 -1.75
C PRO A 216 -18.34 -26.59 -0.74
N SER A 217 -17.95 -25.52 -0.04
CA SER A 217 -18.81 -24.81 0.90
C SER A 217 -19.65 -23.74 0.19
N ALA A 218 -20.97 -23.74 0.40
CA ALA A 218 -21.86 -22.70 -0.12
C ALA A 218 -21.63 -21.34 0.57
N THR A 219 -21.36 -21.36 1.88
CA THR A 219 -21.09 -20.18 2.71
C THR A 219 -19.77 -20.33 3.46
N GLN A 220 -19.24 -19.22 3.98
CA GLN A 220 -18.05 -19.23 4.82
C GLN A 220 -18.31 -20.00 6.13
N GLY A 221 -17.28 -20.59 6.69
CA GLY A 221 -17.36 -21.44 7.89
C GLY A 221 -16.23 -21.18 8.90
N LEU A 222 -16.23 -21.95 9.98
CA LEU A 222 -15.14 -21.95 10.94
C LEU A 222 -13.87 -22.56 10.33
N PHE A 223 -12.70 -22.16 10.85
CA PHE A 223 -11.41 -22.64 10.37
C PHE A 223 -11.30 -24.17 10.31
N PRO A 224 -11.63 -24.95 11.37
CA PRO A 224 -11.42 -26.40 11.35
C PRO A 224 -12.17 -27.08 10.20
N ARG A 225 -13.42 -26.65 9.96
CA ARG A 225 -14.26 -27.19 8.88
C ARG A 225 -13.64 -26.96 7.51
N GLU A 226 -13.27 -25.72 7.21
CA GLU A 226 -12.72 -25.37 5.89
C GLU A 226 -11.32 -25.96 5.69
N PHE A 227 -10.55 -26.06 6.76
CA PHE A 227 -9.24 -26.67 6.72
C PHE A 227 -9.31 -28.19 6.50
N ASP A 228 -10.27 -28.89 7.12
CA ASP A 228 -10.50 -30.31 6.84
C ASP A 228 -10.89 -30.55 5.37
N LEU A 229 -11.69 -29.67 4.76
CA LEU A 229 -11.99 -29.73 3.33
C LEU A 229 -10.74 -29.55 2.46
N LEU A 230 -9.85 -28.61 2.84
CA LEU A 230 -8.56 -28.43 2.18
C LEU A 230 -7.70 -29.70 2.26
N LYS A 231 -7.55 -30.27 3.47
CA LYS A 231 -6.77 -31.50 3.69
C LYS A 231 -7.32 -32.67 2.89
N ALA A 232 -8.64 -32.88 2.92
CA ALA A 232 -9.30 -33.93 2.15
C ALA A 232 -9.08 -33.75 0.64
N PHE A 233 -9.19 -32.52 0.13
CA PHE A 233 -8.93 -32.24 -1.29
C PHE A 233 -7.46 -32.48 -1.63
N PHE A 234 -6.52 -31.99 -0.82
CA PHE A 234 -5.08 -32.20 -1.00
C PHE A 234 -4.75 -33.70 -1.09
N ARG A 235 -5.21 -34.49 -0.13
CA ARG A 235 -5.04 -35.95 -0.12
C ARG A 235 -5.64 -36.59 -1.36
N SER A 236 -6.84 -36.17 -1.78
CA SER A 236 -7.49 -36.74 -2.98
C SER A 236 -6.69 -36.53 -4.27
N LYS A 237 -5.85 -35.47 -4.34
CA LYS A 237 -5.07 -35.14 -5.53
C LYS A 237 -3.64 -35.69 -5.49
N THR A 238 -3.04 -35.73 -4.30
CA THR A 238 -1.62 -36.09 -4.11
C THR A 238 -1.41 -37.50 -3.58
N GLY A 239 -2.43 -38.06 -2.90
CA GLY A 239 -2.30 -39.32 -2.14
C GLY A 239 -1.60 -39.17 -0.79
N VAL A 240 -1.20 -37.96 -0.40
CA VAL A 240 -0.43 -37.69 0.83
C VAL A 240 -1.30 -36.90 1.81
N GLU A 241 -1.23 -37.23 3.10
CA GLU A 241 -1.87 -36.42 4.15
C GLU A 241 -1.22 -35.04 4.25
N TRP A 242 -1.98 -34.03 4.65
CA TRP A 242 -1.44 -32.67 4.77
C TRP A 242 -0.31 -32.58 5.80
N GLU A 243 -0.42 -33.31 6.90
CA GLU A 243 0.58 -33.37 7.96
C GLU A 243 1.90 -34.02 7.48
N ASP A 244 1.79 -34.88 6.47
CA ASP A 244 2.89 -35.60 5.82
C ASP A 244 3.47 -34.90 4.58
N ARG A 245 2.91 -33.75 4.19
CA ARG A 245 3.28 -33.01 2.95
C ARG A 245 4.76 -32.68 2.78
N LEU A 246 5.54 -32.71 3.87
CA LEU A 246 6.98 -32.40 3.88
C LEU A 246 7.87 -33.65 3.76
N ARG A 247 7.28 -34.84 3.71
CA ARG A 247 7.97 -36.14 3.59
C ARG A 247 7.91 -36.58 2.13
N ASP A 248 8.88 -36.17 1.34
CA ASP A 248 9.00 -36.46 -0.09
C ASP A 248 8.91 -37.97 -0.43
N TYR A 249 9.46 -38.83 0.43
CA TYR A 249 9.41 -40.29 0.29
C TYR A 249 8.01 -40.90 0.42
N LEU A 250 7.01 -40.15 0.91
CA LEU A 250 5.62 -40.59 0.98
C LEU A 250 4.81 -40.26 -0.28
N VAL A 251 5.36 -39.50 -1.24
CA VAL A 251 4.66 -39.15 -2.48
C VAL A 251 4.56 -40.40 -3.37
N PRO A 252 3.34 -40.86 -3.74
CA PRO A 252 3.17 -42.01 -4.62
C PRO A 252 3.82 -41.78 -6.00
N LYS A 253 4.49 -42.79 -6.56
CA LYS A 253 5.14 -42.69 -7.89
C LYS A 253 4.15 -42.38 -9.01
N ASP A 254 2.93 -42.89 -8.87
CA ASP A 254 1.82 -42.71 -9.80
C ASP A 254 0.97 -41.48 -9.48
N ALA A 255 1.32 -40.66 -8.48
CA ALA A 255 0.61 -39.44 -8.13
C ALA A 255 0.41 -38.56 -9.36
N LYS A 256 -0.84 -38.12 -9.57
CA LYS A 256 -1.23 -37.27 -10.71
C LYS A 256 -0.79 -35.83 -10.49
N PHE A 257 -0.84 -35.37 -9.24
CA PHE A 257 -0.42 -34.05 -8.80
C PHE A 257 0.59 -34.18 -7.68
N THR A 258 1.57 -33.29 -7.68
CA THR A 258 2.65 -33.24 -6.68
C THR A 258 2.70 -31.88 -6.02
N TYR A 259 3.07 -31.85 -4.75
CA TYR A 259 3.29 -30.64 -3.99
C TYR A 259 4.79 -30.44 -3.80
N THR A 260 5.28 -29.25 -4.13
CA THR A 260 6.66 -28.85 -3.86
C THR A 260 6.67 -27.89 -2.68
N PRO A 261 7.26 -28.27 -1.53
CA PRO A 261 7.31 -27.40 -0.37
C PRO A 261 8.20 -26.18 -0.63
N PRO A 262 7.95 -25.04 0.05
CA PRO A 262 8.81 -23.87 -0.03
C PRO A 262 10.28 -24.20 0.28
N VAL A 263 11.19 -23.61 -0.50
CA VAL A 263 12.63 -23.87 -0.41
C VAL A 263 13.31 -23.05 0.70
N GLY A 264 14.39 -23.60 1.26
CA GLY A 264 15.22 -22.91 2.26
C GLY A 264 14.47 -22.64 3.58
N ASN A 265 14.64 -21.41 4.09
CA ASN A 265 14.06 -20.94 5.35
C ASN A 265 12.65 -20.35 5.20
N ALA A 266 12.01 -20.53 4.04
CA ALA A 266 10.64 -20.09 3.86
C ALA A 266 9.69 -20.85 4.81
N PRO A 267 8.65 -20.20 5.36
CA PRO A 267 7.63 -20.86 6.16
C PRO A 267 7.03 -22.06 5.44
N LYS A 268 6.74 -23.14 6.16
CA LYS A 268 6.15 -24.39 5.61
C LYS A 268 4.77 -24.70 6.19
N GLY A 269 4.26 -23.78 7.01
CA GLY A 269 3.00 -23.90 7.74
C GLY A 269 3.14 -24.70 9.01
N SER A 270 2.26 -24.45 9.98
CA SER A 270 2.17 -25.26 11.18
C SER A 270 1.80 -26.72 10.85
N LYS A 271 2.14 -27.64 11.76
CA LYS A 271 1.66 -29.03 11.73
C LYS A 271 0.48 -29.25 12.68
N GLU A 272 0.36 -28.38 13.67
CA GLU A 272 -0.64 -28.40 14.72
C GLU A 272 -1.09 -26.96 14.91
N GLU A 273 -2.30 -26.64 14.46
CA GLU A 273 -2.99 -25.42 14.86
C GLU A 273 -4.15 -25.87 15.75
N LEU A 274 -3.92 -25.82 17.05
CA LEU A 274 -5.01 -25.76 18.02
C LEU A 274 -5.66 -24.37 17.89
N PRO A 275 -7.00 -24.29 17.98
CA PRO A 275 -7.73 -23.02 17.94
C PRO A 275 -7.30 -22.05 19.04
#